data_AF-A0A8T6ZQH8-F1
#
_entry.id   AF-A0A8T6ZQH8-F1
#
_cell.length_a   1.000
_cell.length_b   1.000
_cell.length_c   1.000
_cell.angle_alpha   90.00
_cell.angle_beta   90.00
_cell.angle_gamma   90.00
#
_symmetry.space_group_name_H-M   'P 1'
#
loop_
_entity.id
_entity.type
_entity.pdbx_description
1 polymer ?
#
loop_
_entity_poly.entity_id
_entity_poly.type
_entity_poly.pdbx_seq_one_letter_code
_entity_poly.pdbx_strand_id
1 'polypeptide(L)'
;MSAPSATLPSIIGEAPAFLALLEQLSDAAPLNKPVLTIGERGTGKELIASRLHFLSQRWEQPFIKLNCASLTESLLESELFGHEAGAFTGAGKRHIGRFERADSGTLFLDELATIPRRMQEKILRVIEYGEFERVGGSESISVDVRIVGATNEDLPALAQS
;
A
#
# COMPACT_ATOMS: atom_id res chain seq x y z
N MET A 1 -5.70 -1.58 -27.95
CA MET A 1 -5.73 -2.48 -26.78
C MET A 1 -6.66 -1.83 -25.77
N SER A 2 -7.77 -2.48 -25.43
CA SER A 2 -8.77 -1.89 -24.53
C SER A 2 -8.22 -1.85 -23.11
N ALA A 3 -8.15 -0.66 -22.52
CA ALA A 3 -7.90 -0.50 -21.10
C ALA A 3 -8.97 -1.31 -20.31
N PRO A 4 -8.60 -1.98 -19.20
CA PRO A 4 -9.59 -2.58 -18.34
C PRO A 4 -10.54 -1.47 -17.87
N SER A 5 -11.85 -1.67 -18.08
CA SER A 5 -12.91 -0.84 -17.51
C SER A 5 -12.90 -1.01 -15.99
N ALA A 6 -11.97 -0.35 -15.31
CA ALA A 6 -11.98 -0.21 -13.87
C ALA A 6 -13.11 0.76 -13.53
N THR A 7 -14.33 0.23 -13.43
CA THR A 7 -15.46 0.99 -12.92
C THR A 7 -15.13 1.36 -11.47
N LEU A 8 -14.70 2.59 -11.25
CA LEU A 8 -14.44 3.08 -9.91
C LEU A 8 -15.73 2.94 -9.08
N PRO A 9 -15.67 2.40 -7.86
CA PRO A 9 -16.80 2.46 -6.97
C PRO A 9 -17.23 3.93 -6.78
N SER A 10 -18.53 4.18 -7.00
CA SER A 10 -19.08 5.53 -6.93
C SER A 10 -18.91 6.08 -5.51
N ILE A 11 -18.21 7.18 -5.39
CA ILE A 11 -18.09 7.93 -4.14
C ILE A 11 -19.30 8.85 -4.04
N ILE A 12 -20.10 8.67 -2.99
CA ILE A 12 -21.32 9.44 -2.74
C ILE A 12 -21.11 10.24 -1.45
N GLY A 13 -21.21 11.56 -1.54
CA GLY A 13 -21.11 12.46 -0.40
C GLY A 13 -21.14 13.93 -0.84
N GLU A 14 -21.91 14.74 -0.12
CA GLU A 14 -22.15 16.16 -0.47
C GLU A 14 -21.71 17.12 0.66
N ALA A 15 -21.24 16.57 1.78
CA ALA A 15 -20.80 17.39 2.91
C ALA A 15 -19.62 18.30 2.50
N PRO A 16 -19.59 19.58 2.90
CA PRO A 16 -18.51 20.50 2.50
C PRO A 16 -17.10 19.99 2.84
N ALA A 17 -16.92 19.38 4.03
CA ALA A 17 -15.64 18.79 4.42
C ALA A 17 -15.22 17.62 3.52
N PHE A 18 -16.20 16.86 3.02
CA PHE A 18 -15.95 15.77 2.10
C PHE A 18 -15.54 16.27 0.71
N LEU A 19 -16.22 17.31 0.20
CA LEU A 19 -15.86 17.94 -1.06
C LEU A 19 -14.45 18.56 -1.01
N ALA A 20 -14.10 19.22 0.10
CA ALA A 20 -12.75 19.73 0.33
C ALA A 20 -11.70 18.62 0.34
N LEU A 21 -11.99 17.46 0.95
CA LEU A 21 -11.13 16.29 0.87
C LEU A 21 -10.96 15.82 -0.58
N LEU A 22 -12.03 15.76 -1.38
CA LEU A 22 -11.93 15.35 -2.79
C LEU A 22 -11.05 16.30 -3.63
N GLU A 23 -11.07 17.59 -3.32
CA GLU A 23 -10.19 18.58 -3.95
C GLU A 23 -8.72 18.33 -3.57
N GLN A 24 -8.42 18.16 -2.28
CA GLN A 24 -7.08 17.79 -1.81
C GLN A 24 -6.55 16.49 -2.43
N LEU A 25 -7.43 15.50 -2.60
CA LEU A 25 -7.06 14.24 -3.27
C LEU A 25 -6.72 14.47 -4.75
N SER A 26 -7.43 15.38 -5.42
CA SER A 26 -7.17 15.70 -6.83
C SER A 26 -5.81 16.38 -6.99
N ASP A 27 -5.43 17.25 -6.05
CA ASP A 27 -4.10 17.88 -6.02
C ASP A 27 -2.98 16.90 -5.66
N ALA A 28 -3.25 15.97 -4.74
CA ALA A 28 -2.27 14.97 -4.30
C ALA A 28 -2.08 13.82 -5.30
N ALA A 29 -3.09 13.48 -6.10
CA ALA A 29 -3.06 12.36 -7.03
C ALA A 29 -1.93 12.41 -8.08
N PRO A 30 -1.63 13.55 -8.75
CA PRO A 30 -0.53 13.61 -9.72
C PRO A 30 0.86 13.53 -9.06
N LEU A 31 0.97 13.73 -7.74
CA LEU A 31 2.25 13.66 -7.03
C LEU A 31 2.69 12.20 -6.86
N ASN A 32 3.91 11.87 -7.28
CA ASN A 32 4.52 10.56 -7.00
C ASN A 32 5.09 10.49 -5.57
N LYS A 33 4.29 10.87 -4.57
CA LYS A 33 4.66 10.85 -3.15
C LYS A 33 3.75 9.88 -2.38
N PRO A 34 4.25 9.32 -1.25
CA PRO A 34 3.41 8.59 -0.33
C PRO A 34 2.26 9.45 0.20
N VAL A 35 1.08 8.86 0.37
CA VAL A 35 -0.10 9.53 0.92
C VAL A 35 -0.65 8.72 2.09
N LEU A 36 -1.03 9.39 3.18
CA LEU A 36 -1.66 8.76 4.34
C LEU A 36 -3.10 9.26 4.49
N THR A 37 -4.04 8.33 4.56
CA THR A 37 -5.46 8.62 4.83
C THR A 37 -5.79 8.25 6.28
N ILE A 38 -6.15 9.24 7.09
CA ILE A 38 -6.53 9.03 8.49
C ILE A 38 -8.05 9.17 8.63
N GLY A 39 -8.67 8.25 9.35
CA GLY A 39 -10.09 8.33 9.67
C GLY A 39 -10.62 7.07 10.34
N GLU A 40 -11.80 7.16 10.92
CA GLU A 40 -12.43 6.05 11.65
C GLU A 40 -12.65 4.80 10.79
N ARG A 41 -12.84 3.65 11.44
CA ARG A 41 -13.18 2.39 10.74
C ARG A 41 -14.54 2.55 10.04
N GLY A 42 -14.62 2.09 8.79
CA GLY A 42 -15.87 2.16 8.01
C GLY A 42 -16.13 3.46 7.25
N THR A 43 -15.22 4.45 7.30
CA THR A 43 -15.38 5.75 6.59
C THR A 43 -15.00 5.74 5.11
N GLY A 44 -14.72 4.56 4.52
CA GLY A 44 -14.43 4.44 3.09
C GLY A 44 -13.01 4.83 2.66
N LYS A 45 -12.00 4.71 3.54
CA LYS A 45 -10.58 5.02 3.22
C LYS A 45 -10.06 4.27 1.98
N GLU A 46 -10.54 3.06 1.71
CA GLU A 46 -10.19 2.31 0.50
C GLU A 46 -10.68 3.00 -0.79
N LEU A 47 -11.85 3.67 -0.75
CA LEU A 47 -12.37 4.44 -1.88
C LEU A 47 -11.48 5.66 -2.15
N ILE A 48 -10.99 6.30 -1.09
CA ILE A 48 -10.04 7.41 -1.16
C ILE A 48 -8.74 6.97 -1.84
N ALA A 49 -8.16 5.85 -1.40
CA ALA A 49 -6.95 5.29 -2.02
C ALA A 49 -7.16 4.90 -3.49
N SER A 50 -8.31 4.28 -3.81
CA SER A 50 -8.67 3.92 -5.19
C SER A 50 -8.79 5.16 -6.09
N ARG A 51 -9.37 6.25 -5.57
CA ARG A 51 -9.47 7.53 -6.28
C ARG A 51 -8.12 8.19 -6.49
N LEU A 52 -7.24 8.18 -5.48
CA LEU A 52 -5.86 8.67 -5.60
C LEU A 52 -5.10 7.97 -6.73
N HIS A 53 -5.20 6.64 -6.79
CA HIS A 53 -4.58 5.86 -7.85
C HIS A 53 -5.16 6.21 -9.23
N PHE A 54 -6.49 6.25 -9.37
CA PHE A 54 -7.16 6.54 -10.64
C PHE A 54 -6.87 7.95 -11.18
N LEU A 55 -6.72 8.93 -10.30
CA LEU A 55 -6.39 10.31 -10.69
C LEU A 55 -4.88 10.53 -10.89
N SER A 56 -4.05 9.51 -10.68
CA SER A 56 -2.59 9.61 -10.80
C SER A 56 -2.09 9.29 -12.20
N GLN A 57 -0.80 9.57 -12.44
CA GLN A 57 -0.10 9.14 -13.65
C GLN A 57 0.03 7.61 -13.79
N ARG A 58 -0.28 6.85 -12.71
CA ARG A 58 -0.17 5.38 -12.65
C ARG A 58 -1.52 4.68 -12.79
N TRP A 59 -2.58 5.37 -13.24
CA TRP A 59 -3.95 4.84 -13.24
C TRP A 59 -4.17 3.56 -14.10
N GLU A 60 -3.33 3.32 -15.10
CA GLU A 60 -3.35 2.08 -15.90
C GLU A 60 -2.47 0.97 -15.30
N GLN A 61 -1.70 1.28 -14.26
CA GLN A 61 -0.75 0.37 -13.61
C GLN A 61 -1.41 -0.40 -12.47
N PRO A 62 -0.77 -1.44 -11.91
CA PRO A 62 -1.36 -2.23 -10.84
C PRO A 62 -1.75 -1.40 -9.60
N PHE A 63 -2.95 -1.64 -9.09
CA PHE A 63 -3.38 -1.16 -7.76
C PHE A 63 -3.55 -2.34 -6.82
N ILE A 64 -2.54 -2.59 -5.99
CA ILE A 64 -2.48 -3.74 -5.09
C ILE A 64 -2.90 -3.30 -3.69
N LYS A 65 -3.76 -4.08 -3.04
CA LYS A 65 -4.27 -3.81 -1.69
C LYS A 65 -3.79 -4.86 -0.71
N LEU A 66 -3.50 -4.44 0.52
CA LEU A 66 -3.16 -5.31 1.64
C LEU A 66 -3.74 -4.74 2.94
N ASN A 67 -4.52 -5.56 3.65
CA ASN A 67 -4.95 -5.24 5.01
C ASN A 67 -3.96 -5.88 6.00
N CYS A 68 -3.20 -5.04 6.71
CA CYS A 68 -2.09 -5.48 7.55
C CYS A 68 -2.54 -6.20 8.84
N ALA A 69 -3.73 -5.90 9.34
CA ALA A 69 -4.26 -6.49 10.56
C ALA A 69 -4.81 -7.92 10.36
N SER A 70 -5.00 -8.34 9.10
CA SER A 70 -5.58 -9.65 8.77
C SER A 70 -4.58 -10.81 8.82
N LEU A 71 -3.28 -10.52 9.02
CA LEU A 71 -2.20 -11.49 8.90
C LEU A 71 -1.32 -11.55 10.15
N THR A 72 -0.72 -12.71 10.41
CA THR A 72 0.38 -12.84 11.37
C THR A 72 1.63 -12.13 10.84
N GLU A 73 2.56 -11.77 11.72
CA GLU A 73 3.80 -11.07 11.31
C GLU A 73 4.58 -11.83 10.22
N SER A 74 4.74 -13.15 10.35
CA SER A 74 5.43 -13.98 9.36
C SER A 74 4.71 -14.01 8.00
N LEU A 75 3.38 -14.07 8.00
CA LEU A 75 2.60 -14.07 6.77
C LEU A 75 2.58 -12.67 6.13
N LEU A 76 2.54 -11.62 6.94
CA LEU A 76 2.59 -10.24 6.46
C LEU A 76 3.93 -9.94 5.78
N GLU A 77 5.05 -10.39 6.36
CA GLU A 77 6.37 -10.24 5.74
C GLU A 77 6.44 -10.98 4.40
N SER A 78 5.98 -12.23 4.37
CA SER A 78 5.90 -13.03 3.15
C SER A 78 4.99 -12.41 2.09
N GLU A 79 3.82 -11.87 2.47
CA GLU A 79 2.90 -11.23 1.51
C GLU A 79 3.48 -9.93 0.97
N LEU A 80 4.11 -9.10 1.81
CA LEU A 80 4.71 -7.83 1.38
C LEU A 80 5.90 -8.04 0.45
N PHE A 81 6.88 -8.83 0.90
CA PHE A 81 8.19 -8.94 0.26
C PHE A 81 8.38 -10.23 -0.54
N GLY A 82 7.50 -11.22 -0.42
CA GLY A 82 7.70 -12.52 -1.04
C GLY A 82 8.71 -13.39 -0.29
N HIS A 83 8.82 -14.63 -0.73
CA HIS A 83 9.78 -15.58 -0.18
C HIS A 83 10.30 -16.53 -1.26
N GLU A 84 11.52 -17.03 -1.06
CA GLU A 84 12.07 -18.12 -1.85
C GLU A 84 11.62 -19.48 -1.31
N ALA A 85 11.67 -20.51 -2.17
CA ALA A 85 11.36 -21.88 -1.74
C ALA A 85 12.36 -22.32 -0.65
N GLY A 86 11.85 -22.86 0.46
CA GLY A 86 12.65 -23.29 1.60
C GLY A 86 13.01 -22.20 2.61
N ALA A 87 12.53 -20.96 2.45
CA ALA A 87 12.84 -19.86 3.36
C ALA A 87 12.38 -20.09 4.81
N PHE A 88 11.30 -20.85 5.01
CA PHE A 88 10.79 -21.27 6.32
C PHE A 88 9.98 -22.57 6.19
N THR A 89 9.62 -23.18 7.33
CA THR A 89 8.79 -24.39 7.35
C THR A 89 7.44 -24.15 6.68
N GLY A 90 7.19 -24.84 5.56
CA GLY A 90 5.97 -24.66 4.76
C GLY A 90 6.15 -23.80 3.50
N ALA A 91 7.31 -23.16 3.30
CA ALA A 91 7.65 -22.43 2.07
C ALA A 91 7.99 -23.39 0.92
N GLY A 92 7.02 -24.18 0.47
CA GLY A 92 7.25 -25.23 -0.56
C GLY A 92 7.50 -24.68 -1.97
N LYS A 93 7.18 -23.41 -2.23
CA LYS A 93 7.35 -22.75 -3.53
C LYS A 93 7.75 -21.30 -3.31
N ARG A 94 8.37 -20.68 -4.31
CA ARG A 94 8.59 -19.23 -4.34
C ARG A 94 7.24 -18.50 -4.37
N HIS A 95 7.17 -17.38 -3.65
CA HIS A 95 6.03 -16.47 -3.63
C HIS A 95 6.47 -15.05 -3.99
N ILE A 96 5.71 -14.41 -4.90
CA ILE A 96 5.95 -13.04 -5.34
C ILE A 96 5.17 -12.08 -4.45
N GLY A 97 5.89 -11.19 -3.76
CA GLY A 97 5.32 -10.25 -2.80
C GLY A 97 4.50 -9.13 -3.42
N ARG A 98 3.80 -8.36 -2.58
CA ARG A 98 2.96 -7.23 -2.99
C ARG A 98 3.76 -6.08 -3.56
N PHE A 99 4.98 -5.82 -3.08
CA PHE A 99 5.84 -4.79 -3.67
C PHE A 99 6.16 -5.10 -5.14
N GLU A 100 6.64 -6.31 -5.42
CA GLU A 100 6.95 -6.74 -6.80
C GLU A 100 5.71 -6.76 -7.69
N ARG A 101 4.56 -7.19 -7.17
CA ARG A 101 3.28 -7.16 -7.92
C ARG A 101 2.73 -5.76 -8.15
N ALA A 102 3.14 -4.79 -7.35
CA ALA A 102 2.72 -3.40 -7.44
C ALA A 102 3.72 -2.54 -8.21
N ASP A 103 4.75 -3.14 -8.80
CA ASP A 103 5.78 -2.42 -9.55
C ASP A 103 5.16 -1.54 -10.64
N SER A 104 5.73 -0.35 -10.82
CA SER A 104 5.22 0.78 -11.60
C SER A 104 3.84 1.31 -11.18
N GLY A 105 3.21 0.73 -10.17
CA GLY A 105 1.84 0.99 -9.74
C GLY A 105 1.72 1.60 -8.35
N THR A 106 0.70 1.17 -7.62
CA THR A 106 0.39 1.67 -6.28
C THR A 106 0.07 0.52 -5.33
N LEU A 107 0.71 0.53 -4.16
CA LEU A 107 0.43 -0.39 -3.06
C LEU A 107 -0.32 0.35 -1.95
N PHE A 108 -1.55 -0.09 -1.71
CA PHE A 108 -2.40 0.37 -0.62
C PHE A 108 -2.22 -0.52 0.62
N LEU A 109 -1.82 0.10 1.72
CA LEU A 109 -1.63 -0.53 3.03
C LEU A 109 -2.73 -0.04 3.98
N ASP A 110 -3.74 -0.88 4.20
CA ASP A 110 -4.79 -0.61 5.18
C ASP A 110 -4.37 -1.07 6.58
N GLU A 111 -4.87 -0.37 7.59
CA GLU A 111 -4.49 -0.53 8.99
C GLU A 111 -2.97 -0.44 9.21
N LEU A 112 -2.31 0.52 8.58
CA LEU A 112 -0.85 0.67 8.56
C LEU A 112 -0.20 0.75 9.95
N ALA A 113 -0.93 1.27 10.95
CA ALA A 113 -0.47 1.31 12.34
C ALA A 113 -0.23 -0.09 12.96
N THR A 114 -0.83 -1.14 12.39
CA THR A 114 -0.67 -2.52 12.88
C THR A 114 0.62 -3.19 12.41
N ILE A 115 1.37 -2.57 11.50
CA ILE A 115 2.60 -3.15 10.96
C ILE A 115 3.68 -3.19 12.06
N PRO A 116 4.25 -4.36 12.39
CA PRO A 116 5.40 -4.50 13.28
C PRO A 116 6.59 -3.61 12.92
N ARG A 117 7.25 -3.04 13.93
CA ARG A 117 8.38 -2.10 13.78
C ARG A 117 9.48 -2.60 12.84
N ARG A 118 9.85 -3.87 12.94
CA ARG A 118 10.86 -4.49 12.07
C ARG A 118 10.49 -4.43 10.58
N MET A 119 9.20 -4.57 10.26
CA MET A 119 8.72 -4.46 8.89
C MET A 119 8.58 -3.00 8.45
N GLN A 120 8.26 -2.07 9.35
CA GLN A 120 8.27 -0.63 9.05
C GLN A 120 9.65 -0.18 8.55
N GLU A 121 10.73 -0.64 9.19
CA GLU A 121 12.11 -0.36 8.75
C GLU A 121 12.39 -0.87 7.33
N LYS A 122 11.92 -2.08 7.01
CA LYS A 122 12.06 -2.64 5.65
C LYS A 122 11.25 -1.85 4.62
N ILE A 123 9.99 -1.53 4.93
CA ILE A 123 9.13 -0.71 4.05
C ILE A 123 9.79 0.65 3.79
N LEU A 124 10.35 1.28 4.81
CA LEU A 124 11.05 2.57 4.66
C LEU A 124 12.21 2.45 3.66
N ARG A 125 13.02 1.39 3.73
CA ARG A 125 14.10 1.16 2.75
C ARG A 125 13.57 1.00 1.33
N VAL A 126 12.44 0.31 1.15
CA VAL A 126 11.83 0.19 -0.19
C VAL A 126 11.34 1.54 -0.69
N ILE A 127 10.77 2.38 0.18
CA ILE A 127 10.32 3.73 -0.17
C ILE A 127 11.50 4.65 -0.55
N GLU A 128 12.63 4.54 0.16
CA GLU A 128 13.80 5.40 -0.04
C GLU A 128 14.64 4.98 -1.26
N TYR A 129 14.87 3.68 -1.43
CA TYR A 129 15.81 3.16 -2.42
C TYR A 129 15.13 2.44 -3.59
N GLY A 130 13.85 2.08 -3.45
CA GLY A 130 13.14 1.28 -4.47
C GLY A 130 13.65 -0.16 -4.54
N GLU A 131 14.28 -0.69 -3.49
CA GLU A 131 14.91 -2.03 -3.52
C GLU A 131 14.60 -2.84 -2.25
N PHE A 132 14.48 -4.17 -2.41
CA PHE A 132 14.36 -5.12 -1.29
C PHE A 132 14.78 -6.54 -1.68
N GLU A 133 14.91 -7.42 -0.69
CA GLU A 133 15.18 -8.86 -0.88
C GLU A 133 13.98 -9.69 -0.41
N ARG A 134 13.68 -10.79 -1.12
CA ARG A 134 12.70 -11.80 -0.65
C ARG A 134 13.18 -12.47 0.63
N VAL A 135 12.23 -12.93 1.44
CA VAL A 135 12.56 -13.73 2.63
C VAL A 135 13.30 -15.00 2.21
N GLY A 136 14.47 -15.23 2.80
CA GLY A 136 15.34 -16.38 2.48
C GLY A 136 16.09 -16.27 1.14
N GLY A 137 15.95 -15.15 0.42
CA GLY A 137 16.73 -14.83 -0.77
C GLY A 137 17.84 -13.82 -0.50
N SER A 138 18.73 -13.65 -1.47
CA SER A 138 19.79 -12.63 -1.48
C SER A 138 19.83 -11.84 -2.80
N GLU A 139 18.82 -12.03 -3.64
CA GLU A 139 18.64 -11.24 -4.86
C GLU A 139 17.96 -9.92 -4.49
N SER A 140 18.63 -8.80 -4.78
CA SER A 140 18.01 -7.47 -4.69
C SER A 140 17.03 -7.29 -5.84
N ILE A 141 15.83 -6.86 -5.51
CA ILE A 141 14.71 -6.62 -6.44
C ILE A 141 14.42 -5.14 -6.41
N SER A 142 14.51 -4.49 -7.57
CA SER A 142 14.16 -3.08 -7.74
C SER A 142 12.70 -2.94 -8.18
N VAL A 143 11.99 -1.99 -7.58
CA VAL A 143 10.59 -1.67 -7.85
C VAL A 143 10.34 -0.17 -7.77
N ASP A 144 9.42 0.33 -8.58
CA ASP A 144 8.91 1.70 -8.51
C ASP A 144 7.44 1.68 -8.04
N VAL A 145 7.24 1.76 -6.71
CA VAL A 145 5.92 1.63 -6.09
C VAL A 145 5.52 2.90 -5.37
N ARG A 146 4.38 3.47 -5.73
CA ARG A 146 3.75 4.50 -4.90
C ARG A 146 3.03 3.86 -3.71
N ILE A 147 3.30 4.35 -2.50
CA ILE A 147 2.62 3.88 -1.28
C ILE A 147 1.43 4.77 -0.92
N VAL A 148 0.29 4.15 -0.63
CA VAL A 148 -0.86 4.81 0.00
C VAL A 148 -1.19 4.07 1.29
N GLY A 149 -1.08 4.74 2.42
CA GLY A 149 -1.41 4.17 3.74
C GLY A 149 -2.80 4.60 4.20
N ALA A 150 -3.44 3.76 5.01
CA ALA A 150 -4.63 4.13 5.76
C ALA A 150 -4.54 3.65 7.21
N THR A 151 -5.09 4.44 8.14
CA THR A 151 -5.17 4.09 9.56
C THR A 151 -6.32 4.84 10.24
N ASN A 152 -6.79 4.31 11.36
CA ASN A 152 -7.67 5.00 12.31
C ASN A 152 -6.92 5.51 13.56
N GLU A 153 -5.63 5.19 13.67
CA GLU A 153 -4.78 5.58 14.80
C GLU A 153 -4.06 6.91 14.56
N ASP A 154 -3.74 7.60 15.66
CA ASP A 154 -2.87 8.79 15.64
C ASP A 154 -1.39 8.35 15.58
N LEU A 155 -0.82 8.35 14.38
CA LEU A 155 0.58 7.96 14.17
C LEU A 155 1.59 8.89 14.88
N PRO A 156 1.45 10.23 14.84
CA PRO A 156 2.31 11.12 15.64
C PRO A 156 2.35 10.80 17.13
N ALA A 157 1.22 10.44 17.73
CA ALA A 157 1.17 10.03 19.13
C ALA A 157 1.90 8.68 19.34
N LEU A 158 1.64 7.68 18.48
CA LEU A 158 2.31 6.37 18.53
C LEU A 158 3.82 6.43 18.30
N ALA A 159 4.30 7.42 17.52
CA ALA A 159 5.73 7.59 17.26
C ALA A 159 6.51 8.14 18.46
N GLN A 160 5.81 8.72 19.46
CA GLN A 160 6.43 9.29 20.66
C GLN A 160 6.52 8.31 21.84
N SER A 161 5.87 7.14 21.74
CA SER A 161 5.89 6.07 22.74
C SER A 161 6.95 5.01 22.46
#